data_AF-A0A1V4R0H7-F1
#
_entry.id   AF-A0A1V4R0H7-F1
#
_cell.length_a   1.000
_cell.length_b   1.000
_cell.length_c   1.000
_cell.angle_alpha   90.00
_cell.angle_beta   90.00
_cell.angle_gamma   90.00
#
_symmetry.space_group_name_H-M   'P 1'
#
loop_
_entity.id
_entity.type
_entity.pdbx_description
1 polymer ?
#
loop_
_entity_poly.entity_id
_entity_poly.type
_entity_poly.pdbx_seq_one_letter_code
_entity_poly.pdbx_strand_id
1 'polypeptide(L)' 'MIVTIDRKPIAALVPIANSDLEPLSVSTQPEFLAIIKQSRVRQQKEGGISSEQVRRRLGLSQ' A
#
# COMPACT_ATOMS: atom_id res chain seq x y z
N MET A 1 -19.59 1.78 9.18
CA MET A 1 -20.35 2.32 10.34
C MET A 1 -19.36 2.84 11.37
N ILE A 2 -19.64 3.96 12.04
CA ILE A 2 -18.76 4.53 13.07
C ILE A 2 -19.45 4.41 14.43
N VAL A 3 -18.72 3.94 15.43
CA VAL A 3 -19.18 3.83 16.83
C VAL A 3 -18.63 5.02 17.61
N THR A 4 -19.50 5.69 18.36
CA THR A 4 -19.16 6.90 19.14
C THR A 4 -19.56 6.77 20.60
N ILE A 5 -18.80 7.40 21.51
CA ILE A 5 -19.16 7.67 22.91
C ILE A 5 -19.04 9.18 23.11
N ASP A 6 -20.04 9.83 23.71
CA ASP A 6 -20.08 11.29 23.90
C ASP A 6 -19.77 12.09 22.62
N ARG A 7 -20.28 11.60 21.48
CA ARG A 7 -20.03 12.14 20.13
C ARG A 7 -18.56 12.09 19.66
N LYS A 8 -17.67 11.43 20.40
CA LYS A 8 -16.29 11.15 19.99
C LYS A 8 -16.24 9.79 19.30
N PRO A 9 -15.68 9.69 18.07
CA PRO A 9 -15.51 8.42 17.40
C PRO A 9 -14.47 7.57 18.11
N ILE A 10 -14.82 6.33 18.45
CA ILE A 10 -13.96 5.39 19.17
C ILE A 10 -13.62 4.13 18.36
N ALA A 11 -14.45 3.78 17.37
CA ALA A 11 -14.23 2.61 16.52
C ALA A 11 -14.95 2.76 15.17
N ALA A 12 -14.47 2.01 14.18
CA ALA A 12 -15.11 1.89 12.87
C ALA A 12 -15.38 0.41 12.57
N LEU A 13 -16.63 0.09 12.24
CA LEU A 13 -17.01 -1.20 11.68
C LEU A 13 -16.99 -1.08 10.16
N VAL A 14 -16.10 -1.86 9.55
CA VAL A 14 -15.94 -1.99 8.10
C VAL A 14 -16.21 -3.45 7.71
N PRO A 15 -17.06 -3.69 6.69
CA PRO A 15 -17.24 -5.04 6.16
C PRO A 15 -15.93 -5.49 5.54
N ILE A 16 -15.44 -6.66 5.94
CA ILE A 16 -14.34 -7.33 5.25
C ILE A 16 -14.98 -8.03 4.06
N ALA A 17 -14.91 -7.41 2.88
CA ALA A 17 -15.36 -8.03 1.65
C ALA A 17 -14.44 -9.23 1.34
N ASN A 18 -15.03 -10.40 1.10
CA ASN A 18 -14.37 -11.67 0.82
C ASN A 18 -13.08 -11.56 -0.04
N SER A 19 -11.91 -11.45 0.59
CA SER A 19 -10.59 -11.97 0.17
C SER A 19 -9.52 -11.35 1.07
N ASP A 20 -8.90 -12.24 1.84
CA ASP A 20 -7.61 -12.13 2.51
C ASP A 20 -7.47 -11.06 3.62
N LEU A 21 -7.04 -11.51 4.81
CA LEU A 21 -6.57 -10.64 5.90
C LEU A 21 -5.19 -10.03 5.58
N GLU A 22 -4.52 -10.51 4.52
CA GLU A 22 -3.18 -10.07 4.09
C GLU A 22 -3.09 -8.56 3.77
N PRO A 23 -4.04 -7.93 3.05
CA PRO A 23 -3.96 -6.50 2.73
C PRO A 23 -4.05 -5.63 3.99
N LEU A 24 -4.78 -6.06 5.02
CA LEU A 24 -4.89 -5.29 6.28
C LEU A 24 -3.57 -5.34 7.07
N SER A 25 -2.88 -6.48 7.09
CA SER A 25 -1.59 -6.62 7.76
C SER A 25 -0.51 -5.75 7.13
N VAL A 26 -0.46 -5.68 5.80
CA VAL A 26 0.60 -4.96 5.08
C VAL A 26 0.26 -3.46 4.95
N SER A 27 -1.00 -3.10 4.68
CA SER A 27 -1.40 -1.70 4.49
C SER A 27 -1.34 -0.84 5.75
N THR A 28 -1.27 -1.45 6.93
CA THR A 28 -1.15 -0.76 8.21
C THR A 28 0.26 -0.81 8.81
N GLN A 29 1.18 -1.57 8.21
CA GLN A 29 2.55 -1.70 8.69
C GLN A 29 3.36 -0.42 8.38
N PRO A 30 3.97 0.23 9.40
CA PRO A 30 4.68 1.50 9.21
C PRO A 30 5.82 1.45 8.17
N GLU A 31 6.57 0.35 8.14
CA GLU A 31 7.68 0.17 7.21
C GLU A 31 7.20 0.07 5.75
N PHE A 32 6.12 -0.67 5.52
CA PHE A 32 5.51 -0.77 4.19
C PHE A 32 5.01 0.60 3.72
N LEU A 33 4.35 1.35 4.60
CA LEU A 33 3.89 2.71 4.30
C LEU A 33 5.05 3.67 3.98
N ALA A 34 6.20 3.53 4.66
CA ALA A 34 7.39 4.31 4.37
C ALA A 34 7.94 4.01 2.95
N ILE A 35 8.03 2.73 2.58
CA ILE A 35 8.45 2.30 1.24
C ILE A 35 7.51 2.87 0.17
N ILE A 36 6.20 2.77 0.37
CA ILE A 36 5.20 3.28 -0.58
C ILE A 36 5.30 4.81 -0.70
N LYS A 37 5.45 5.54 0.42
CA LYS A 37 5.59 6.99 0.41
C LYS A 37 6.83 7.42 -0.38
N GLN A 38 7.97 6.81 -0.11
CA GLN A 38 9.21 7.09 -0.84
C GLN A 38 9.08 6.78 -2.34
N SER A 39 8.47 5.63 -2.66
CA SER A 39 8.28 5.20 -4.05
C SER A 39 7.40 6.18 -4.84
N ARG A 40 6.32 6.70 -4.24
CA ARG A 40 5.44 7.70 -4.87
C ARG A 40 6.17 9.01 -5.13
N VAL A 41 6.96 9.50 -4.18
CA VAL A 41 7.78 10.72 -4.36
C VAL A 41 8.75 10.52 -5.53
N ARG A 42 9.42 9.37 -5.58
CA ARG A 42 10.36 9.06 -6.65
C ARG A 42 9.68 8.93 -8.01
N GLN A 43 8.52 8.28 -8.08
CA GLN A 43 7.75 8.13 -9.31
C GLN A 43 7.33 9.49 -9.89
N GLN A 44 6.91 10.43 -9.04
CA GLN A 44 6.54 11.78 -9.49
C GLN A 44 7.74 12.55 -10.04
N LYS A 45 8.92 12.38 -9.44
CA LYS A 45 10.13 13.10 -9.83
C LYS A 45 10.86 12.49 -11.03
N GLU A 46 10.92 11.16 -11.09
CA GLU A 46 11.81 10.39 -11.98
C GLU A 46 11.03 9.51 -12.97
N GLY A 47 9.71 9.36 -12.79
CA GLY A 47 8.89 8.45 -13.58
C GLY A 47 9.01 6.98 -13.13
N GLY A 48 8.36 6.11 -13.90
CA GLY A 48 8.44 4.65 -13.73
C GLY A 48 9.48 4.02 -14.65
N ILE A 49 9.67 2.71 -14.50
CA ILE A 49 10.45 1.89 -15.45
C ILE A 49 9.54 0.85 -16.10
N SER A 50 9.80 0.53 -17.36
CA SER A 50 9.05 -0.50 -18.08
C SER A 50 9.42 -1.90 -17.57
N SER A 51 8.53 -2.87 -17.77
CA SER A 51 8.79 -4.27 -17.43
C SER A 51 10.03 -4.83 -18.14
N GLU A 52 10.33 -4.36 -19.37
CA GLU A 52 11.54 -4.73 -20.08
C GLU A 52 12.80 -4.19 -19.39
N GLN A 53 12.77 -2.92 -18.96
CA GLN A 53 13.87 -2.32 -18.20
C GLN A 53 14.09 -3.03 -16.86
N VAL A 54 13.01 -3.45 -16.19
CA VAL A 54 13.08 -4.27 -14.96
C VAL A 54 13.79 -5.60 -15.25
N ARG A 55 13.32 -6.34 -16.27
CA ARG A 55 13.91 -7.63 -16.64
C ARG A 55 15.38 -7.52 -16.98
N ARG A 56 15.78 -6.49 -17.74
CA ARG A 56 17.18 -6.23 -18.07
C ARG A 56 18.05 -6.01 -16.82
N ARG A 57 17.58 -5.24 -15.84
CA ARG A 57 18.29 -5.01 -14.57
C ARG A 57 18.45 -6.28 -13.73
N LEU A 58 17.52 -7.21 -13.86
CA LEU A 58 17.51 -8.49 -13.15
C LEU A 58 18.20 -9.63 -13.94
N GLY A 59 18.73 -9.37 -15.13
CA GLY A 59 19.31 -10.41 -15.99
C GLY A 59 18.28 -11.39 -16.57
N LEU A 60 17.01 -10.98 -16.62
CA LEU A 60 15.87 -11.78 -17.11
C LEU A 60 15.46 -11.43 -18.55
N SER A 61 16.27 -10.61 -19.24
CA SER A 61 16.09 -10.32 -20.66
C SER A 61 16.60 -11.52 -21.47
N GLN A 62 15.67 -12.36 -21.92
CA GLN A 62 15.89 -13.23 -23.08
C GLN A 62 15.51 -12.48 -24.36
#